data_AF-A0A0K8R985-F1
#
_entry.id   AF-A0A0K8R985-F1
#
_cell.length_a   1.000
_cell.length_b   1.000
_cell.length_c   1.000
_cell.angle_alpha   90.00
_cell.angle_beta   90.00
_cell.angle_gamma   90.00
#
_symmetry.space_group_name_H-M   'P 1'
#
loop_
_entity.id
_entity.type
_entity.pdbx_description
1 polymer ?
#
loop_
_entity_poly.entity_id
_entity_poly.type
_entity_poly.pdbx_seq_one_letter_code
_entity_poly.pdbx_strand_id
1 'polypeptide(L)'
;MGGDAGRIAKSMLSKKKLTAWIGVCIIYDQEYTTINPYSSTPEDFRAYLEVLVKAAELRFRDLENTKIILTVTRIEEHKGNETLPVIEVGSSGMSYVESDKTIQELTKMRERRPSYYSLCDVLLFITGHSVDTHLINDDGTWPGLPLKGRICEHESVAFIHDNGKTHST
;
A
#
# COMPACT_ATOMS: atom_id res chain seq x y z
N MET A 1 52.43 -10.79 8.32
CA MET A 1 51.24 -11.39 7.70
C MET A 1 50.02 -10.60 8.17
N GLY A 2 49.39 -9.78 7.33
CA GLY A 2 48.26 -8.93 7.77
C GLY A 2 47.56 -8.10 6.68
N GLY A 3 47.84 -8.36 5.39
CA GLY A 3 47.33 -7.54 4.28
C GLY A 3 46.00 -8.00 3.68
N ASP A 4 45.55 -9.22 3.97
CA ASP A 4 44.46 -9.86 3.21
C ASP A 4 43.07 -9.63 3.85
N ALA A 5 43.00 -9.68 5.20
CA ALA A 5 41.75 -9.46 5.93
C ALA A 5 41.18 -8.03 5.72
N GLY A 6 42.03 -7.01 5.63
CA GLY A 6 41.61 -5.62 5.37
C GLY A 6 41.06 -5.40 3.96
N ARG A 7 41.48 -6.21 2.99
CA ARG A 7 41.04 -6.14 1.59
C ARG A 7 39.70 -6.84 1.38
N ILE A 8 39.50 -7.97 2.08
CA ILE A 8 38.22 -8.69 2.13
C ILE A 8 37.16 -7.87 2.89
N ALA A 9 37.52 -7.24 4.01
CA ALA A 9 36.62 -6.36 4.76
C ALA A 9 36.20 -5.12 3.95
N LYS A 10 37.14 -4.48 3.22
CA LYS A 10 36.81 -3.37 2.29
C LYS A 10 35.95 -3.83 1.11
N SER A 11 36.17 -5.03 0.59
CA SER A 11 35.36 -5.64 -0.46
C SER A 11 33.92 -5.88 0.01
N MET A 12 33.74 -6.41 1.23
CA MET A 12 32.42 -6.60 1.86
C MET A 12 31.69 -5.27 2.14
N LEU A 13 32.40 -4.22 2.55
CA LEU A 13 31.86 -2.87 2.76
C LEU A 13 31.59 -2.09 1.45
N SER A 14 32.11 -2.55 0.32
CA SER A 14 32.00 -1.87 -0.98
C SER A 14 30.84 -2.35 -1.86
N LYS A 15 29.98 -3.25 -1.36
CA LYS A 15 28.80 -3.67 -2.13
C LYS A 15 27.91 -2.46 -2.39
N LYS A 16 27.98 -1.96 -3.62
CA LYS A 16 27.13 -0.88 -4.12
C LYS A 16 25.68 -1.22 -3.76
N LYS A 17 25.02 -0.36 -2.97
CA LYS A 17 23.61 -0.57 -2.61
C LYS A 17 22.80 -0.71 -3.89
N LEU A 18 22.05 -1.80 -4.02
CA LEU A 18 21.09 -1.99 -5.09
C LEU A 18 19.96 -0.99 -4.87
N THR A 19 19.56 -0.25 -5.91
CA THR A 19 18.40 0.66 -5.82
C THR A 19 17.22 0.01 -6.51
N ALA A 20 16.14 -0.24 -5.78
CA ALA A 20 14.87 -0.67 -6.34
C ALA A 20 13.91 0.53 -6.38
N TRP A 21 13.35 0.78 -7.56
CA TRP A 21 12.31 1.78 -7.78
C TRP A 21 10.99 1.04 -7.84
N ILE A 22 10.03 1.46 -7.01
CA ILE A 22 8.72 0.83 -6.91
C ILE A 22 7.67 1.89 -7.19
N GLY A 23 6.93 1.73 -8.29
CA GLY A 23 5.78 2.52 -8.66
C GLY A 23 4.56 2.11 -7.86
N VAL A 24 3.99 3.06 -7.11
CA VAL A 24 2.80 2.87 -6.28
C VAL A 24 1.63 3.58 -6.94
N CYS A 25 0.62 2.82 -7.35
CA CYS A 25 -0.67 3.35 -7.76
C CYS A 25 -1.64 3.27 -6.59
N ILE A 26 -2.32 4.37 -6.32
CA ILE A 26 -3.30 4.48 -5.24
C ILE A 26 -4.67 4.66 -5.89
N ILE A 27 -5.59 3.79 -5.51
CA ILE A 27 -7.02 3.95 -5.78
C ILE A 27 -7.74 4.10 -4.44
N TYR A 28 -8.83 4.87 -4.40
CA TYR A 28 -9.59 5.08 -3.16
C TYR A 28 -11.09 5.18 -3.42
N ASP A 29 -11.92 4.84 -2.43
CA ASP A 29 -13.37 4.98 -2.54
C ASP A 29 -13.88 6.35 -2.06
N GLN A 30 -15.16 6.61 -2.37
CA GLN A 30 -15.83 7.84 -1.95
C GLN A 30 -15.98 7.95 -0.43
N GLU A 31 -16.19 6.82 0.26
CA GLU A 31 -16.29 6.78 1.72
C GLU A 31 -15.02 7.37 2.36
N TYR A 32 -13.85 6.98 1.85
CA TYR A 32 -12.57 7.50 2.30
C TYR A 32 -12.47 9.02 2.17
N THR A 33 -12.87 9.58 1.03
CA THR A 33 -12.86 11.05 0.84
C THR A 33 -13.85 11.78 1.74
N THR A 34 -14.93 11.11 2.15
CA THR A 34 -15.96 11.69 3.03
C THR A 34 -15.45 11.85 4.46
N ILE A 35 -14.61 10.93 4.92
CA ILE A 35 -14.10 10.92 6.31
C ILE A 35 -12.69 11.54 6.44
N ASN A 36 -11.94 11.64 5.35
CA ASN A 36 -10.59 12.19 5.38
C ASN A 36 -10.64 13.73 5.49
N PRO A 37 -10.03 14.34 6.52
CA PRO A 37 -10.07 15.80 6.72
C PRO A 37 -9.31 16.60 5.64
N TYR A 38 -8.43 15.94 4.88
CA TYR A 38 -7.62 16.54 3.82
C TYR A 38 -8.32 16.51 2.45
N SER A 39 -9.57 16.04 2.35
CA SER A 39 -10.34 15.99 1.09
C SER A 39 -10.88 17.36 0.64
N SER A 40 -10.60 18.42 1.40
CA SER A 40 -11.10 19.79 1.16
C SER A 40 -10.68 20.36 -0.19
N THR A 41 -9.48 20.00 -0.68
CA THR A 41 -9.00 20.30 -2.03
C THR A 41 -8.35 19.04 -2.65
N PRO A 42 -8.47 18.83 -3.97
CA PRO A 42 -7.80 17.73 -4.64
C PRO A 42 -6.28 17.73 -4.45
N GLU A 43 -5.66 18.92 -4.38
CA GLU A 43 -4.23 19.09 -4.20
C GLU A 43 -3.76 18.67 -2.79
N ASP A 44 -4.47 19.09 -1.74
CA ASP A 44 -4.14 18.71 -0.36
C ASP A 44 -4.32 17.21 -0.13
N PHE A 45 -5.38 16.64 -0.70
CA PHE A 45 -5.65 15.20 -0.62
C PHE A 45 -4.56 14.39 -1.34
N ARG A 46 -4.14 14.84 -2.52
CA ARG A 46 -3.02 14.24 -3.24
C ARG A 46 -1.73 14.32 -2.43
N ALA A 47 -1.42 15.49 -1.86
CA ALA A 47 -0.24 15.69 -1.04
C ALA A 47 -0.23 14.78 0.19
N TYR A 48 -1.38 14.60 0.85
CA TYR A 48 -1.55 13.67 1.96
C TYR A 48 -1.15 12.24 1.57
N LEU A 49 -1.63 11.75 0.43
CA LEU A 49 -1.32 10.40 -0.06
C LEU A 49 0.15 10.25 -0.50
N GLU A 50 0.74 11.29 -1.09
CA GLU A 50 2.17 11.31 -1.42
C GLU A 50 3.04 11.26 -0.16
N VAL A 51 2.65 11.99 0.90
CA VAL A 51 3.32 11.94 2.20
C VAL A 51 3.20 10.56 2.84
N LEU A 52 2.04 9.90 2.76
CA LEU A 52 1.85 8.53 3.24
C LEU A 52 2.86 7.56 2.60
N VAL A 53 3.02 7.62 1.28
CA VAL A 53 3.99 6.78 0.55
C VAL A 53 5.43 7.13 0.92
N LYS A 54 5.74 8.41 1.12
CA LYS A 54 7.08 8.81 1.60
C LYS A 54 7.36 8.36 3.02
N ALA A 55 6.38 8.40 3.92
CA ALA A 55 6.52 7.85 5.26
C ALA A 55 6.77 6.33 5.23
N ALA A 56 6.11 5.60 4.32
CA ALA A 56 6.37 4.18 4.09
C ALA A 56 7.79 3.92 3.54
N GLU A 57 8.29 4.76 2.62
CA GLU A 57 9.67 4.66 2.10
C GLU A 57 10.72 4.72 3.22
N LEU A 58 10.48 5.57 4.23
CA LEU A 58 11.40 5.72 5.38
C LEU A 58 11.59 4.43 6.17
N ARG A 59 10.60 3.52 6.18
CA ARG A 59 10.71 2.22 6.86
C ARG A 59 11.77 1.31 6.25
N PHE A 60 12.20 1.58 5.02
CA PHE A 60 13.23 0.80 4.32
C PHE A 60 14.62 1.45 4.36
N ARG A 61 14.79 2.56 5.10
CA ARG A 61 16.05 3.34 5.09
C ARG A 61 17.25 2.58 5.65
N ASP A 62 17.01 1.68 6.61
CA ASP A 62 18.06 0.95 7.33
C ASP A 62 18.47 -0.37 6.66
N LEU A 63 17.97 -0.65 5.45
CA LEU A 63 18.43 -1.80 4.68
C LEU A 63 19.92 -1.65 4.32
N GLU A 64 20.70 -2.68 4.70
CA GLU A 64 22.16 -2.66 4.60
C GLU A 64 22.65 -2.55 3.15
N ASN A 65 22.07 -3.35 2.25
CA ASN A 65 22.55 -3.52 0.88
C ASN A 65 21.56 -3.04 -0.20
N THR A 66 20.42 -2.48 0.21
CA THR A 66 19.34 -2.08 -0.70
C THR A 66 18.84 -0.69 -0.35
N LYS A 67 18.58 0.13 -1.36
CA LYS A 67 17.82 1.38 -1.26
C LYS A 67 16.48 1.16 -1.96
N ILE A 68 15.40 1.34 -1.22
CA ILE A 68 14.05 1.34 -1.79
C ILE A 68 13.63 2.78 -2.04
N ILE A 69 13.09 3.06 -3.22
CA ILE A 69 12.48 4.35 -3.56
C ILE A 69 11.04 4.05 -3.96
N LEU A 70 10.08 4.62 -3.22
CA LEU A 70 8.66 4.52 -3.53
C LEU A 70 8.25 5.79 -4.29
N THR A 71 7.64 5.62 -5.45
CA THR A 71 7.16 6.73 -6.28
C THR A 71 5.68 6.56 -6.51
N VAL A 72 4.89 7.55 -6.13
CA VAL A 72 3.47 7.59 -6.50
C VAL A 72 3.39 7.81 -8.01
N THR A 73 2.87 6.83 -8.73
CA THR A 73 2.71 6.90 -10.20
C THR A 73 1.30 7.27 -10.60
N ARG A 74 0.30 6.95 -9.76
CA ARG A 74 -1.09 7.35 -9.97
C ARG A 74 -1.83 7.48 -8.62
N ILE A 75 -2.74 8.44 -8.55
CA ILE A 75 -3.75 8.58 -7.50
C ILE A 75 -5.08 8.82 -8.21
N GLU A 76 -6.10 8.02 -7.89
CA GLU A 76 -7.44 8.20 -8.46
C GLU A 76 -8.56 7.65 -7.58
N GLU A 77 -9.72 8.27 -7.68
CA GLU A 77 -10.95 7.76 -7.08
C GLU A 77 -11.47 6.58 -7.90
N HIS A 78 -11.81 5.49 -7.24
CA HIS A 78 -12.46 4.34 -7.87
C HIS A 78 -13.90 4.70 -8.23
N LYS A 79 -14.12 4.99 -9.51
CA LYS A 79 -15.45 5.24 -10.11
C LYS A 79 -15.91 4.09 -11.02
N GLY A 80 -15.20 2.96 -10.94
CA GLY A 80 -15.48 1.80 -11.78
C GLY A 80 -16.74 1.06 -11.36
N ASN A 81 -17.18 0.15 -12.21
CA ASN A 81 -18.31 -0.74 -11.92
C ASN A 81 -17.88 -1.94 -11.06
N GLU A 82 -16.58 -2.08 -10.76
CA GLU A 82 -16.08 -3.11 -9.86
C GLU A 82 -16.59 -2.87 -8.43
N THR A 83 -16.99 -3.95 -7.77
CA THR A 83 -17.43 -3.95 -6.37
C THR A 83 -16.21 -3.82 -5.44
N LEU A 84 -15.68 -2.60 -5.30
CA LEU A 84 -14.56 -2.28 -4.41
C LEU A 84 -14.95 -1.17 -3.43
N PRO A 85 -14.83 -1.39 -2.10
CA PRO A 85 -14.57 -2.70 -1.49
C PRO A 85 -15.76 -3.64 -1.66
N VAL A 86 -15.55 -4.93 -1.43
CA VAL A 86 -16.65 -5.89 -1.28
C VAL A 86 -17.23 -5.74 0.13
N ILE A 87 -18.44 -5.23 0.23
CA ILE A 87 -19.13 -5.02 1.51
C ILE A 87 -20.07 -6.19 1.82
N GLU A 88 -19.96 -6.73 3.02
CA GLU A 88 -20.87 -7.73 3.58
C GLU A 88 -21.57 -7.22 4.83
N VAL A 89 -22.67 -7.88 5.22
CA VAL A 89 -23.44 -7.57 6.42
C VAL A 89 -23.24 -8.70 7.42
N GLY A 90 -22.65 -8.38 8.56
CA GLY A 90 -22.39 -9.34 9.63
C GLY A 90 -23.66 -9.74 10.37
N SER A 91 -23.53 -10.77 11.22
CA SER A 91 -24.64 -11.28 12.04
C SER A 91 -25.27 -10.23 12.98
N SER A 92 -24.53 -9.16 13.30
CA SER A 92 -25.01 -8.00 14.08
C SER A 92 -25.76 -6.96 13.25
N GLY A 93 -25.88 -7.15 11.93
CA GLY A 93 -26.44 -6.18 10.99
C GLY A 93 -25.47 -5.07 10.57
N MET A 94 -24.24 -5.07 11.09
CA MET A 94 -23.21 -4.08 10.73
C MET A 94 -22.51 -4.47 9.44
N SER A 95 -22.34 -3.50 8.54
CA SER A 95 -21.58 -3.67 7.31
C SER A 95 -20.08 -3.62 7.55
N TYR A 96 -19.32 -4.47 6.85
CA TYR A 96 -17.87 -4.50 6.90
C TYR A 96 -17.26 -4.87 5.54
N VAL A 97 -15.98 -4.56 5.35
CA VAL A 97 -15.20 -4.97 4.17
C VAL A 97 -14.83 -6.45 4.29
N GLU A 98 -15.35 -7.27 3.38
CA GLU A 98 -14.93 -8.65 3.20
C GLU A 98 -13.58 -8.66 2.49
N SER A 99 -12.55 -9.00 3.25
CA SER A 99 -11.17 -8.62 2.91
C SER A 99 -10.57 -9.51 1.82
N ASP A 100 -10.86 -10.82 1.87
CA ASP A 100 -10.39 -11.77 0.88
C ASP A 100 -11.06 -11.51 -0.48
N LYS A 101 -12.38 -11.28 -0.50
CA LYS A 101 -13.11 -10.92 -1.72
C LYS A 101 -12.66 -9.57 -2.28
N THR A 102 -12.35 -8.60 -1.41
CA THR A 102 -11.82 -7.30 -1.84
C THR A 102 -10.46 -7.45 -2.53
N ILE A 103 -9.53 -8.24 -1.95
CA ILE A 103 -8.24 -8.53 -2.60
C ILE A 103 -8.44 -9.26 -3.94
N GLN A 104 -9.36 -10.22 -4.00
CA GLN A 104 -9.67 -10.94 -5.24
C GLN A 104 -10.20 -10.01 -6.34
N GLU A 105 -11.15 -9.13 -6.03
CA GLU A 105 -11.68 -8.17 -7.02
C GLU A 105 -10.64 -7.12 -7.41
N LEU A 106 -9.80 -6.67 -6.48
CA LEU A 106 -8.70 -5.75 -6.76
C LEU A 106 -7.66 -6.38 -7.71
N THR A 107 -7.33 -7.65 -7.48
CA THR A 107 -6.43 -8.43 -8.35
C THR A 107 -7.02 -8.57 -9.74
N LYS A 108 -8.29 -9.01 -9.86
CA LYS A 108 -9.00 -9.12 -11.14
C LYS A 108 -9.06 -7.77 -11.88
N MET A 109 -9.28 -6.67 -11.16
CA MET A 109 -9.29 -5.33 -11.77
C MET A 109 -7.93 -5.00 -12.40
N ARG A 110 -6.83 -5.30 -11.70
CA ARG A 110 -5.48 -5.09 -12.24
C ARG A 110 -5.21 -5.97 -13.46
N GLU A 111 -5.53 -7.26 -13.36
CA GLU A 111 -5.35 -8.26 -14.44
C GLU A 111 -6.11 -7.88 -15.72
N ARG A 112 -7.33 -7.36 -15.59
CA ARG A 112 -8.17 -6.97 -16.74
C ARG A 112 -7.67 -5.70 -17.44
N ARG A 113 -6.81 -4.91 -16.81
CA ARG A 113 -6.33 -3.61 -17.33
C ARG A 113 -4.79 -3.52 -17.29
N PRO A 114 -4.06 -4.45 -17.93
CA PRO A 114 -2.61 -4.53 -17.79
C PRO A 114 -1.89 -3.29 -18.33
N SER A 115 -2.36 -2.73 -19.45
CA SER A 115 -1.81 -1.48 -19.99
C SER A 115 -2.04 -0.30 -19.07
N TYR A 116 -3.22 -0.25 -18.42
CA TYR A 116 -3.58 0.83 -17.51
C TYR A 116 -2.67 0.84 -16.28
N TYR A 117 -2.38 -0.32 -15.71
CA TYR A 117 -1.55 -0.48 -14.51
C TYR A 117 -0.09 -0.84 -14.80
N SER A 118 0.38 -0.63 -16.04
CA SER A 118 1.73 -1.01 -16.47
C SER A 118 2.86 -0.28 -15.76
N LEU A 119 2.58 0.88 -15.16
CA LEU A 119 3.52 1.67 -14.35
C LEU A 119 3.33 1.46 -12.84
N CYS A 120 2.49 0.51 -12.45
CA CYS A 120 2.18 0.19 -11.06
C CYS A 120 2.88 -1.13 -10.73
N ASP A 121 3.94 -1.08 -9.92
CA ASP A 121 4.49 -2.28 -9.31
C ASP A 121 3.55 -2.75 -8.20
N VAL A 122 3.03 -1.81 -7.41
CA VAL A 122 2.03 -2.03 -6.36
C VAL A 122 0.76 -1.26 -6.68
N LEU A 123 -0.40 -1.92 -6.56
CA LEU A 123 -1.71 -1.27 -6.57
C LEU A 123 -2.29 -1.28 -5.15
N LEU A 124 -2.41 -0.10 -4.56
CA LEU A 124 -2.94 0.11 -3.21
C LEU A 124 -4.35 0.66 -3.28
N PHE A 125 -5.30 -0.02 -2.63
CA PHE A 125 -6.65 0.49 -2.42
C PHE A 125 -6.82 1.06 -1.02
N ILE A 126 -7.45 2.23 -0.90
CA ILE A 126 -7.71 2.88 0.39
C ILE A 126 -9.21 3.03 0.56
N THR A 127 -9.72 2.55 1.69
CA THR A 127 -11.14 2.61 2.01
C THR A 127 -11.39 3.25 3.37
N GLY A 128 -12.47 4.03 3.45
CA GLY A 128 -13.01 4.52 4.71
C GLY A 128 -13.94 3.54 5.42
N HIS A 129 -14.39 2.49 4.73
CA HIS A 129 -15.28 1.48 5.31
C HIS A 129 -14.59 0.67 6.39
N SER A 130 -15.33 0.33 7.46
CA SER A 130 -14.86 -0.55 8.52
C SER A 130 -14.46 -1.93 7.96
N VAL A 131 -13.29 -2.41 8.34
CA VAL A 131 -12.84 -3.78 8.05
C VAL A 131 -13.30 -4.70 9.17
N ASP A 132 -13.48 -5.98 8.87
CA ASP A 132 -13.83 -6.97 9.88
C ASP A 132 -12.82 -6.95 11.04
N THR A 133 -13.37 -6.80 12.24
CA THR A 133 -12.64 -6.70 13.51
C THR A 133 -11.72 -7.88 13.79
N HIS A 134 -11.95 -9.07 13.23
CA HIS A 134 -11.04 -10.21 13.46
C HIS A 134 -9.66 -10.03 12.80
N LEU A 135 -9.55 -9.13 11.83
CA LEU A 135 -8.29 -8.79 11.17
C LEU A 135 -7.57 -7.62 11.84
N ILE A 136 -8.30 -6.84 12.64
CA ILE A 136 -7.76 -5.72 13.39
C ILE A 136 -7.11 -6.29 14.67
N ASN A 137 -5.86 -5.93 14.90
CA ASN A 137 -5.13 -6.30 16.11
C ASN A 137 -5.81 -5.67 17.35
N ASP A 138 -5.52 -6.21 18.54
CA ASP A 138 -6.05 -5.68 19.81
C ASP A 138 -5.72 -4.18 20.03
N ASP A 139 -4.64 -3.69 19.41
CA ASP A 139 -4.22 -2.28 19.44
C ASP A 139 -4.90 -1.40 18.37
N GLY A 140 -5.89 -1.94 17.65
CA GLY A 140 -6.61 -1.24 16.60
C GLY A 140 -5.86 -1.15 15.28
N THR A 141 -4.65 -1.73 15.18
CA THR A 141 -3.87 -1.70 13.94
C THR A 141 -4.30 -2.80 12.98
N TRP A 142 -4.32 -2.49 11.68
CA TRP A 142 -4.54 -3.47 10.62
C TRP A 142 -3.34 -3.46 9.66
N PRO A 143 -2.62 -4.59 9.50
CA PRO A 143 -1.41 -4.62 8.66
C PRO A 143 -1.71 -4.62 7.15
N GLY A 144 -2.98 -4.63 6.74
CA GLY A 144 -3.39 -4.91 5.37
C GLY A 144 -3.30 -6.41 5.04
N LEU A 145 -3.58 -6.76 3.78
CA LEU A 145 -3.47 -8.14 3.28
C LEU A 145 -2.60 -8.26 2.00
N PRO A 146 -1.33 -7.82 2.01
CA PRO A 146 -0.45 -8.01 0.84
C PRO A 146 -0.01 -9.47 0.70
N LEU A 147 -0.01 -10.00 -0.52
CA LEU A 147 0.60 -11.29 -0.82
C LEU A 147 2.13 -11.19 -0.80
N LYS A 148 2.79 -12.09 -0.05
CA LYS A 148 4.25 -12.09 0.11
C LYS A 148 4.95 -12.58 -1.16
N GLY A 149 6.02 -11.88 -1.56
CA GLY A 149 6.90 -12.31 -2.66
C GLY A 149 6.33 -12.10 -4.06
N ARG A 150 5.26 -11.31 -4.20
CA ARG A 150 4.52 -11.12 -5.45
C ARG A 150 4.71 -9.75 -6.11
N ILE A 151 5.68 -8.95 -5.68
CA ILE A 151 5.77 -7.53 -6.07
C ILE A 151 5.84 -7.28 -7.59
N CYS A 152 6.39 -8.21 -8.36
CA CYS A 152 6.49 -8.13 -9.82
C CYS A 152 5.31 -8.79 -10.56
N GLU A 153 4.32 -9.30 -9.84
CA GLU A 153 3.17 -10.02 -10.37
C GLU A 153 1.90 -9.15 -10.27
N HIS A 154 0.86 -9.55 -11.01
CA HIS A 154 -0.47 -8.93 -10.93
C HIS A 154 -1.07 -9.00 -9.51
N GLU A 155 -0.67 -10.00 -8.73
CA GLU A 155 -1.00 -10.20 -7.31
C GLU A 155 -0.38 -9.14 -6.37
N SER A 156 0.44 -8.21 -6.86
CA SER A 156 1.02 -7.11 -6.06
C SER A 156 -0.02 -6.03 -5.77
N VAL A 157 -1.09 -6.43 -5.09
CA VAL A 157 -2.17 -5.57 -4.63
C VAL A 157 -2.25 -5.60 -3.12
N ALA A 158 -2.76 -4.52 -2.54
CA ALA A 158 -3.09 -4.44 -1.13
C ALA A 158 -4.25 -3.47 -0.96
N PHE A 159 -4.98 -3.58 0.16
CA PHE A 159 -5.83 -2.49 0.60
C PHE A 159 -5.54 -2.11 2.05
N ILE A 160 -5.85 -0.87 2.40
CA ILE A 160 -5.72 -0.30 3.73
C ILE A 160 -7.04 0.37 4.13
N HIS A 161 -7.38 0.22 5.40
CA HIS A 161 -8.45 0.93 6.06
C HIS A 161 -7.84 2.16 6.68
N ASP A 162 -8.31 3.33 6.27
CA ASP A 162 -7.93 4.59 6.87
C ASP A 162 -9.21 5.33 7.25
N ASN A 163 -9.49 5.40 8.54
CA ASN A 163 -10.66 6.07 9.10
C ASN A 163 -10.47 7.60 9.20
N GLY A 164 -9.44 8.16 8.56
CA GLY A 164 -9.08 9.57 8.62
C GLY A 164 -8.40 9.99 9.92
N LYS A 165 -8.18 9.07 10.86
CA LYS A 165 -7.45 9.31 12.12
C LYS A 165 -6.07 8.71 12.01
N THR A 166 -5.11 9.50 11.53
CA THR A 166 -3.71 9.07 11.40
C THR A 166 -3.06 8.71 12.75
N HIS A 167 -3.59 9.22 13.87
CA HIS A 167 -3.22 8.82 15.23
C HIS A 167 -4.42 8.98 16.18
N SER A 168 -4.79 7.92 16.91
CA SER A 168 -5.53 8.04 18.16
C SER A 168 -4.61 7.64 19.30
N THR A 169 -4.26 8.61 20.15
CA THR A 169 -3.73 8.38 21.51
C THR A 169 -4.84 8.00 22.46
#